data_AF-A0A7Y5XYC2-F1
#
_entry.id   AF-A0A7Y5XYC2-F1
#
_cell.length_a   1.000
_cell.length_b   1.000
_cell.length_c   1.000
_cell.angle_alpha   90.00
_cell.angle_beta   90.00
_cell.angle_gamma   90.00
#
_symmetry.space_group_name_H-M   'P 1'
#
loop_
_entity.id
_entity.type
_entity.pdbx_description
1 polymer ?
#
loop_
_entity_poly.entity_id
_entity_poly.type
_entity_poly.pdbx_seq_one_letter_code
_entity_poly.pdbx_strand_id
1 'polypeptide(L)' 'MEPLPDLATLSDDELKTLIEELTQEENEVSFRRRLLQGRIDILRAERTARLKGKGVSDVDVEALTDILSSRSAPTTDEGV' A
#
# COMPACT_ATOMS: atom_id res chain seq x y z
N MET A 1 11.15 -9.05 -14.91
CA MET A 1 11.76 -9.12 -13.57
C MET A 1 13.23 -9.26 -13.82
N GLU A 2 14.02 -8.26 -13.45
CA GLU A 2 15.47 -8.33 -13.61
C GLU A 2 16.00 -9.38 -12.62
N PRO A 3 16.84 -10.33 -13.05
CA PRO A 3 17.35 -11.37 -12.17
C PRO A 3 18.22 -10.75 -11.08
N LEU A 4 18.09 -11.24 -9.85
CA LEU A 4 19.00 -10.87 -8.78
C LEU A 4 20.45 -11.22 -9.19
N PRO A 5 21.43 -10.38 -8.79
CA PRO A 5 22.84 -10.72 -8.98
C PRO A 5 23.20 -12.00 -8.20
N ASP A 6 24.31 -12.64 -8.55
CA ASP A 6 24.80 -13.80 -7.80
C ASP A 6 25.27 -13.36 -6.41
N LEU A 7 24.39 -13.54 -5.42
CA LEU A 7 24.59 -13.09 -4.04
C LEU A 7 25.83 -13.71 -3.39
N ALA A 8 26.26 -14.90 -3.84
CA ALA A 8 27.43 -15.58 -3.29
C ALA A 8 28.76 -14.90 -3.67
N THR A 9 28.73 -13.98 -4.63
CA THR A 9 29.90 -13.23 -5.10
C THR A 9 30.05 -11.85 -4.44
N LEU A 10 29.03 -11.41 -3.70
CA LEU A 10 29.00 -10.11 -3.03
C LEU A 10 29.61 -10.21 -1.63
N SER A 11 30.37 -9.19 -1.25
CA SER A 11 30.80 -8.97 0.13
C SER A 11 29.63 -8.54 1.02
N ASP A 12 29.81 -8.64 2.35
CA ASP A 12 28.79 -8.22 3.32
C ASP A 12 28.39 -6.74 3.17
N ASP A 13 29.32 -5.87 2.77
CA ASP A 13 29.04 -4.45 2.58
C ASP A 13 28.27 -4.21 1.29
N GLU A 14 28.61 -4.91 0.20
CA GLU A 14 27.83 -4.87 -1.04
C GLU A 14 26.40 -5.41 -0.84
N LEU A 15 26.24 -6.46 -0.04
CA LEU A 15 24.93 -7.00 0.32
C LEU A 15 24.09 -5.99 1.10
N LYS A 16 24.69 -5.27 2.08
CA LYS A 16 23.97 -4.22 2.82
C LYS A 16 23.51 -3.10 1.89
N THR A 17 24.39 -2.63 1.02
CA THR A 17 24.03 -1.60 0.03
C THR A 17 22.89 -2.06 -0.87
N LEU A 18 22.96 -3.30 -1.40
CA LEU A 18 21.89 -3.85 -2.23
C LEU A 18 20.56 -3.96 -1.49
N ILE A 19 20.58 -4.35 -0.21
CA ILE A 19 19.38 -4.40 0.64
C ILE A 19 18.80 -3.00 0.82
N GLU A 20 19.63 -2.00 1.11
CA GLU A 20 19.20 -0.61 1.28
C GLU A 20 18.53 -0.06 0.01
N GLU A 21 19.15 -0.29 -1.16
CA GLU A 21 18.62 0.12 -2.46
C GLU A 21 17.26 -0.53 -2.75
N LEU A 22 17.19 -1.86 -2.67
CA LEU A 22 15.95 -2.59 -2.93
C LEU A 22 14.84 -2.23 -1.92
N THR A 23 15.21 -1.97 -0.67
CA THR A 23 14.27 -1.51 0.35
C THR A 23 13.73 -0.12 0.02
N GLN A 24 14.56 0.79 -0.49
CA GLN A 24 14.12 2.11 -0.91
C GLN A 24 13.17 2.02 -2.12
N GLU A 25 13.50 1.21 -3.11
CA GLU A 25 12.63 0.97 -4.27
C GLU A 25 11.29 0.34 -3.88
N GLU A 26 11.31 -0.68 -3.02
CA GLU A 26 10.09 -1.30 -2.49
C GLU A 26 9.22 -0.27 -1.78
N ASN A 27 9.81 0.55 -0.92
CA ASN A 27 9.09 1.58 -0.18
C ASN A 27 8.41 2.57 -1.11
N GLU A 28 9.07 2.98 -2.21
CA GLU A 28 8.49 3.88 -3.19
C GLU A 28 7.31 3.24 -3.92
N VAL A 29 7.44 1.99 -4.34
CA VAL A 29 6.36 1.22 -4.97
C VAL A 29 5.19 1.04 -4.00
N SER A 30 5.48 0.70 -2.75
CA SER A 30 4.49 0.53 -1.69
C SER A 30 3.77 1.84 -1.35
N PHE A 31 4.47 2.97 -1.36
CA PHE A 31 3.86 4.29 -1.20
C PHE A 31 2.88 4.61 -2.33
N ARG A 32 3.31 4.43 -3.59
CA ARG A 32 2.46 4.61 -4.77
C ARG A 32 1.23 3.71 -4.73
N ARG A 33 1.42 2.44 -4.35
CA ARG A 33 0.34 1.46 -4.17
C ARG A 33 -0.69 1.94 -3.14
N ARG A 34 -0.26 2.37 -1.94
CA ARG A 34 -1.17 2.86 -0.89
C ARG A 34 -1.93 4.11 -1.32
N LEU A 35 -1.29 5.04 -2.01
CA LEU A 35 -1.95 6.25 -2.52
C LEU A 35 -3.05 5.91 -3.53
N LEU A 36 -2.77 5.00 -4.46
CA LEU A 36 -3.75 4.54 -5.44
C LEU A 36 -4.91 3.80 -4.77
N GLN A 37 -4.61 2.90 -3.83
CA GLN A 37 -5.64 2.19 -3.04
C GLN A 37 -6.57 3.17 -2.32
N GLY A 38 -6.03 4.19 -1.65
CA GLY A 38 -6.83 5.21 -0.98
C GLY A 38 -7.77 5.94 -1.94
N ARG A 39 -7.27 6.35 -3.11
CA ARG A 39 -8.10 6.99 -4.15
C ARG A 39 -9.20 6.06 -4.67
N ILE A 40 -8.89 4.80 -4.91
CA ILE A 40 -9.86 3.79 -5.37
C ILE A 40 -10.95 3.60 -4.32
N ASP A 41 -10.59 3.50 -3.05
CA ASP A 41 -11.53 3.22 -1.98
C ASP A 41 -12.47 4.42 -1.72
N ILE A 42 -11.97 5.65 -1.82
CA ILE A 42 -12.80 6.87 -1.81
C ILE A 42 -13.83 6.83 -2.96
N LEU A 43 -13.39 6.53 -4.19
CA LEU A 43 -14.28 6.47 -5.35
C LEU A 43 -15.33 5.35 -5.23
N ARG A 44 -14.95 4.20 -4.66
CA ARG A 44 -15.88 3.09 -4.40
C ARG A 44 -16.93 3.46 -3.37
N ALA A 45 -16.54 4.15 -2.30
CA ALA A 45 -17.46 4.63 -1.27
C ALA A 45 -18.46 5.64 -1.85
N GLU A 46 -17.97 6.62 -2.61
CA GLU A 46 -18.82 7.63 -3.26
C GLU A 46 -19.80 6.98 -4.26
N ARG A 47 -19.33 6.04 -5.09
CA ARG A 47 -20.21 5.28 -5.98
C ARG A 47 -21.32 4.57 -5.21
N THR A 48 -20.99 3.96 -4.07
CA THR A 48 -21.96 3.25 -3.23
C THR A 48 -22.93 4.21 -2.56
N ALA A 49 -22.48 5.37 -2.10
CA ALA A 49 -23.34 6.40 -1.54
C ALA A 49 -24.36 6.86 -2.57
N ARG A 50 -23.91 7.23 -3.78
CA ARG A 50 -24.78 7.68 -4.88
C ARG A 50 -25.86 6.65 -5.22
N LEU A 51 -25.49 5.36 -5.27
CA LEU A 51 -26.45 4.28 -5.49
C LEU A 51 -27.51 4.16 -4.38
N LYS A 52 -27.17 4.53 -3.14
CA LYS A 52 -28.11 4.59 -2.00
C LYS A 52 -28.93 5.89 -1.95
N GLY A 53 -28.86 6.73 -2.98
CA GLY A 53 -29.56 8.03 -3.03
C GLY A 53 -28.97 9.08 -2.09
N LYS A 54 -27.74 8.89 -1.61
CA LYS A 54 -26.98 9.85 -0.80
C LYS A 54 -25.75 10.31 -1.60
N GLY A 55 -25.35 11.56 -1.52
CA GLY A 55 -23.98 11.92 -1.93
C GLY A 55 -23.04 11.72 -0.74
N VAL A 56 -21.77 11.37 -0.95
CA VAL A 56 -20.74 11.74 0.03
C VAL A 56 -20.61 13.26 -0.10
N SER A 57 -21.28 14.00 0.79
CA SER A 57 -21.15 15.46 0.86
C SER A 57 -19.75 15.84 1.33
N ASP A 58 -19.43 17.14 1.24
CA ASP A 58 -18.10 17.70 1.49
C ASP A 58 -17.47 17.16 2.78
N VAL A 59 -16.49 16.27 2.55
CA VAL A 59 -15.54 15.69 3.50
C VAL A 59 -16.18 15.20 4.81
N ASP A 60 -16.95 14.12 4.73
CA ASP A 60 -17.18 13.25 5.88
C ASP A 60 -15.84 12.59 6.28
N VAL A 61 -15.06 13.29 7.11
CA VAL A 61 -13.73 12.87 7.59
C VAL A 61 -13.81 11.54 8.36
N GLU A 62 -14.93 11.30 9.05
CA GLU A 62 -15.17 10.08 9.81
C GLU A 62 -15.35 8.90 8.84
N ALA A 63 -16.19 9.06 7.82
CA ALA A 63 -16.33 8.06 6.76
C ALA A 63 -15.02 7.82 6.00
N LEU A 64 -14.22 8.87 5.73
CA LEU A 64 -12.90 8.71 5.11
C LEU A 64 -11.93 7.91 5.99
N THR A 65 -11.97 8.14 7.30
CA THR A 65 -11.15 7.39 8.26
C THR A 65 -11.55 5.91 8.25
N ASP A 66 -12.83 5.58 8.25
CA ASP A 66 -13.32 4.21 8.16
C ASP A 66 -12.94 3.53 6.84
N ILE A 67 -13.10 4.23 5.72
CA ILE A 67 -12.74 3.72 4.38
C ILE A 67 -11.26 3.33 4.31
N LEU A 68 -10.37 4.17 4.87
CA LEU A 68 -8.91 3.96 4.80
C LEU A 68 -8.39 3.01 5.90
N SER A 69 -9.02 2.97 7.07
CA SER A 69 -8.59 2.13 8.21
C SER A 69 -9.05 0.68 8.11
N SER A 70 -10.18 0.39 7.46
CA SER A 70 -10.77 -0.96 7.32
C SER A 70 -9.86 -2.01 6.67
N ARG A 71 -8.73 -1.60 6.07
CA ARG A 71 -7.72 -2.48 5.46
C ARG A 71 -6.30 -2.32 6.00
N SER A 72 -6.08 -1.45 6.98
CA SER A 72 -4.75 -1.13 7.50
C SER A 72 -4.24 -2.11 8.56
N ALA A 73 -5.08 -3.03 9.05
CA ALA A 73 -4.58 -4.12 9.89
C ALA A 73 -3.79 -5.11 9.02
N PRO A 74 -2.48 -5.33 9.27
CA PRO A 74 -1.81 -6.47 8.68
C PRO A 74 -2.52 -7.72 9.19
N THR A 75 -3.11 -8.49 8.28
CA THR A 75 -3.41 -9.90 8.57
C THR A 75 -2.06 -10.60 8.64
N THR A 76 -1.44 -10.60 9.82
CA THR A 76 -0.46 -11.62 10.18
C THR A 76 -1.23 -12.94 10.20
N ASP A 77 -1.39 -13.53 9.02
CA ASP A 77 -1.66 -14.96 8.89
C ASP A 77 -0.35 -15.66 9.23
N GLU A 78 0.01 -15.66 10.52
CA GLU A 78 0.93 -16.64 11.06
C GLU A 78 0.14 -17.94 11.16
N GLY A 79 0.05 -18.61 10.00
CA GLY A 79 -0.32 -20.00 9.91
C GLY A 79 0.71 -20.85 10.65
N VAL A 80 0.19 -21.60 11.62
CA VAL A 80 0.81 -22.67 12.43
C VAL A 80 1.74 -23.59 11.63
#